data_AF-A0A1Q6JVA2-F1
#
_entry.id   AF-A0A1Q6JVA2-F1
#
_cell.length_a   1.000
_cell.length_b   1.000
_cell.length_c   1.000
_cell.angle_alpha   90.00
_cell.angle_beta   90.00
_cell.angle_gamma   90.00
#
_symmetry.space_group_name_H-M   'P 1'
#
loop_
_entity.id
_entity.type
_entity.pdbx_description
1 polymer ?
#
loop_
_entity_poly.entity_id
_entity_poly.type
_entity_poly.pdbx_seq_one_letter_code
_entity_poly.pdbx_strand_id
1 'polypeptide(L)'
;MENATKALLIAAGVLIGMLILSLGVYLYYSIGVYVERAQEQIAIQELDKFNTQFYNYQAVENEIFSFQDVITAANLAYENNKKYDFPVAKFNSNLILDNKDNLKNAISEGNDNYVQVVLNKCIIGNENSKTEKKSVNLEMYVGNEIALAKILENNYNRQYKCNSVQTGKDSKRVYRLDFTRVE
;
A
#
# COMPACT_ATOMS: atom_id res chain seq x y z
N MET A 1 8.02 -45.41 61.12
CA MET A 1 7.33 -44.18 60.66
C MET A 1 8.22 -43.29 59.78
N GLU A 2 9.54 -43.33 59.93
CA GLU A 2 10.51 -42.50 59.17
C GLU A 2 10.44 -42.68 57.63
N ASN A 3 10.14 -43.88 57.13
CA ASN A 3 10.01 -44.15 55.70
C ASN A 3 8.76 -43.50 55.07
N ALA A 4 7.68 -43.36 55.85
CA ALA A 4 6.47 -42.68 55.39
C ALA A 4 6.70 -41.16 55.30
N THR A 5 7.44 -40.58 56.25
CA THR A 5 7.83 -39.17 56.21
C THR A 5 8.78 -38.87 55.04
N LYS A 6 9.73 -39.77 54.75
CA LYS A 6 10.60 -39.66 53.57
C LYS A 6 9.81 -39.75 52.26
N ALA A 7 8.86 -40.68 52.16
CA ALA A 7 7.98 -40.79 51.00
C ALA A 7 7.08 -39.55 50.84
N LEU A 8 6.56 -38.99 51.93
CA LEU A 8 5.75 -37.78 51.94
C LEU A 8 6.53 -36.56 51.42
N LEU A 9 7.80 -36.40 51.82
CA LEU A 9 8.67 -35.33 51.34
C LEU A 9 8.98 -35.44 49.85
N ILE A 10 9.22 -36.66 49.36
CA ILE A 10 9.41 -36.92 47.93
C ILE A 10 8.12 -36.60 47.15
N ALA A 11 6.96 -37.03 47.65
CA ALA A 11 5.67 -36.75 47.04
C ALA A 11 5.36 -35.25 46.97
N ALA A 12 5.66 -34.49 48.04
CA ALA A 12 5.49 -33.04 48.06
C ALA A 12 6.39 -32.34 47.02
N GLY A 13 7.65 -32.77 46.87
CA GLY A 13 8.56 -32.24 45.86
C GLY A 13 8.09 -32.51 44.43
N VAL A 14 7.62 -33.73 44.15
CA VAL A 14 7.06 -34.10 42.85
C VAL A 14 5.79 -33.30 42.54
N LEU A 15 4.91 -33.11 43.52
CA LEU A 15 3.68 -32.33 43.36
C LEU A 15 3.98 -30.87 43.02
N ILE A 16 4.92 -30.23 43.73
CA ILE A 16 5.35 -28.86 43.44
C ILE A 16 5.98 -28.77 42.05
N GLY A 17 6.80 -29.75 41.67
CA GLY A 17 7.38 -29.84 40.32
C GLY A 17 6.31 -29.89 39.23
N MET A 18 5.27 -30.72 39.39
CA MET A 18 4.16 -30.79 38.46
C MET A 18 3.38 -29.48 38.37
N LEU A 19 3.16 -28.79 39.50
CA LEU A 19 2.49 -27.49 39.51
C LEU A 19 3.27 -26.44 38.73
N ILE A 20 4.59 -26.34 38.97
CA ILE A 20 5.45 -25.39 38.26
C ILE A 20 5.48 -25.70 36.76
N LEU A 21 5.61 -26.98 36.37
CA LEU A 21 5.59 -27.38 34.97
C LEU A 21 4.25 -27.08 34.29
N SER A 22 3.13 -27.36 34.96
CA SER A 22 1.79 -27.09 34.43
C SER A 22 1.57 -25.58 34.20
N LEU A 23 2.03 -24.74 35.14
CA LEU A 23 1.98 -23.29 35.00
C LEU A 23 2.89 -22.81 33.86
N GLY A 24 4.08 -23.39 33.73
CA GLY A 24 5.01 -23.08 32.64
C GLY A 24 4.40 -23.37 31.26
N VAL A 25 3.77 -24.54 31.09
CA VAL A 25 3.07 -24.91 29.85
C VAL A 25 1.90 -23.97 29.56
N TYR A 26 1.10 -23.64 30.59
CA TYR A 26 -0.02 -22.71 30.45
C TYR A 26 0.41 -21.31 30.01
N LEU A 27 1.44 -20.75 30.66
CA LEU A 27 1.97 -19.43 30.33
C LEU A 27 2.59 -19.42 28.93
N TYR A 28 3.35 -20.46 28.58
CA TYR A 28 3.92 -20.60 27.23
C TYR A 28 2.83 -20.57 26.16
N TYR A 29 1.77 -21.35 26.34
CA TYR A 29 0.63 -21.36 25.42
C TYR A 29 -0.06 -19.99 25.35
N SER A 30 -0.36 -19.38 26.50
CA SER A 30 -1.04 -18.09 26.55
C SER A 30 -0.23 -16.96 25.91
N ILE A 31 1.09 -16.93 26.11
CA ILE A 31 1.98 -15.94 25.48
C ILE A 31 2.04 -16.17 23.98
N GLY A 32 2.13 -17.43 23.53
CA GLY A 32 2.13 -17.78 22.10
C GLY A 32 0.88 -17.25 21.39
N VAL A 33 -0.31 -17.53 21.93
CA VAL A 33 -1.59 -17.05 21.37
C VAL A 33 -1.66 -15.52 21.40
N TYR A 34 -1.15 -14.86 22.44
CA TYR A 34 -1.13 -13.40 22.50
C TYR A 34 -0.21 -12.78 21.42
N VAL A 35 0.99 -13.33 21.23
CA VAL A 35 1.94 -12.85 20.22
C VAL A 35 1.37 -13.00 18.82
N GLU A 36 0.73 -14.13 18.51
CA GLU A 36 0.08 -14.36 17.21
C GLU A 36 -1.01 -13.31 16.93
N ARG A 37 -1.91 -13.08 17.90
CA ARG A 37 -2.96 -12.05 17.78
C ARG A 37 -2.38 -10.64 17.66
N ALA A 38 -1.31 -10.34 18.40
CA ALA A 38 -0.67 -9.03 18.32
C ALA A 38 -0.05 -8.80 16.93
N GLN A 39 0.58 -9.81 16.34
CA GLN A 39 1.11 -9.74 14.98
C GLN A 39 0.00 -9.55 13.94
N GLU A 40 -1.11 -10.28 14.07
CA GLU A 40 -2.27 -10.12 13.19
C GLU A 40 -2.84 -8.70 13.27
N GLN A 41 -3.01 -8.15 14.48
CA GLN A 41 -3.47 -6.77 14.67
C GLN A 41 -2.52 -5.74 14.07
N ILE A 42 -1.20 -5.93 14.20
CA ILE A 42 -0.21 -5.05 13.58
C ILE A 42 -0.36 -5.08 12.05
N ALA A 43 -0.48 -6.26 11.45
CA ALA A 43 -0.66 -6.40 10.00
C ALA A 43 -1.94 -5.71 9.50
N ILE A 44 -3.06 -5.86 10.23
CA ILE A 44 -4.31 -5.17 9.92
C ILE A 44 -4.14 -3.65 10.02
N GLN A 45 -3.52 -3.15 11.09
CA GLN A 45 -3.29 -1.72 11.26
C GLN A 45 -2.36 -1.13 10.18
N GLU A 46 -1.34 -1.87 9.76
CA GLU A 46 -0.46 -1.44 8.66
C GLU A 46 -1.22 -1.36 7.34
N LEU A 47 -2.09 -2.34 7.07
CA LEU A 47 -2.94 -2.35 5.89
C LEU A 47 -3.94 -1.19 5.89
N ASP A 48 -4.62 -0.96 7.02
CA ASP A 48 -5.57 0.15 7.18
C ASP A 48 -4.88 1.50 7.05
N LYS A 49 -3.71 1.66 7.69
CA LYS A 49 -2.89 2.88 7.57
C LYS A 49 -2.48 3.14 6.14
N PHE A 50 -2.08 2.10 5.40
CA PHE A 50 -1.75 2.22 3.98
C PHE A 50 -2.98 2.61 3.16
N ASN A 51 -4.09 1.88 3.28
CA ASN A 51 -5.30 2.12 2.50
C ASN A 51 -5.91 3.51 2.77
N THR A 52 -5.85 3.99 4.02
CA THR A 52 -6.36 5.31 4.42
C THR A 52 -5.68 6.45 3.66
N GLN A 53 -4.42 6.29 3.25
CA GLN A 53 -3.71 7.28 2.43
C GLN A 53 -4.41 7.54 1.08
N PHE A 54 -5.21 6.58 0.60
CA PHE A 54 -5.89 6.64 -0.69
C PHE A 54 -7.41 6.80 -0.56
N TYR A 55 -8.03 6.21 0.47
CA TYR A 55 -9.49 6.33 0.67
C TYR A 55 -9.96 7.76 0.94
N ASN A 56 -9.10 8.64 1.45
CA ASN A 56 -9.44 10.05 1.64
C ASN A 56 -9.88 10.72 0.33
N TYR A 57 -9.37 10.28 -0.82
CA TYR A 57 -9.76 10.83 -2.13
C TYR A 57 -11.16 10.40 -2.60
N GLN A 58 -11.80 9.45 -1.91
CA GLN A 58 -13.18 9.01 -2.17
C GLN A 58 -14.08 9.22 -0.94
N ALA A 59 -13.59 9.86 0.13
CA ALA A 59 -14.33 10.01 1.38
C ALA A 59 -15.54 10.93 1.24
N VAL A 60 -15.41 12.00 0.45
CA VAL A 60 -16.49 12.95 0.17
C VAL A 60 -16.98 12.76 -1.26
N GLU A 61 -18.29 12.52 -1.41
CA GLU A 61 -18.88 12.33 -2.72
C GLU A 61 -18.76 13.60 -3.56
N ASN A 62 -18.32 13.46 -4.82
CA ASN A 62 -18.16 14.57 -5.75
C ASN A 62 -17.12 15.63 -5.33
N GLU A 63 -16.21 15.29 -4.40
CA GLU A 63 -15.09 16.16 -4.08
C GLU A 63 -14.21 16.42 -5.32
N ILE A 64 -13.80 17.67 -5.45
CA ILE A 64 -13.01 18.17 -6.56
C ILE A 64 -11.60 18.46 -6.04
N PHE A 65 -10.64 17.78 -6.63
CA PHE A 65 -9.22 17.85 -6.30
C PHE A 65 -8.49 18.74 -7.32
N SER A 66 -7.53 19.51 -6.82
CA SER A 66 -6.57 20.20 -7.69
C SER A 66 -5.62 19.18 -8.33
N PHE A 67 -4.94 19.55 -9.42
CA PHE A 67 -3.95 18.66 -10.01
C PHE A 67 -2.80 18.33 -9.04
N GLN A 68 -2.46 19.26 -8.13
CA GLN A 68 -1.44 19.10 -7.10
C GLN A 68 -1.85 18.01 -6.09
N ASP A 69 -3.11 17.96 -5.69
CA ASP A 69 -3.62 16.92 -4.78
C ASP A 69 -3.54 15.52 -5.42
N VAL A 70 -3.80 15.44 -6.73
CA VAL A 70 -3.66 14.20 -7.50
C VAL A 70 -2.19 13.81 -7.67
N ILE A 71 -1.28 14.77 -7.82
CA ILE A 71 0.17 14.51 -7.77
C ILE A 71 0.57 13.94 -6.42
N THR A 72 0.03 14.44 -5.30
CA THR A 72 0.29 13.88 -3.98
C THR A 72 -0.12 12.40 -3.91
N ALA A 73 -1.30 12.04 -4.43
CA ALA A 73 -1.73 10.64 -4.52
C ALA A 73 -0.76 9.80 -5.38
N ALA A 74 -0.35 10.33 -6.53
CA ALA A 74 0.60 9.68 -7.43
C ALA A 74 2.00 9.53 -6.80
N ASN A 75 2.43 10.46 -5.95
CA ASN A 75 3.69 10.37 -5.23
C ASN A 75 3.65 9.28 -4.15
N LEU A 76 2.53 9.16 -3.42
CA LEU A 76 2.32 8.07 -2.46
C LEU A 76 2.37 6.70 -3.17
N ALA A 77 1.72 6.60 -4.33
CA ALA A 77 1.78 5.41 -5.17
C ALA A 77 3.20 5.11 -5.68
N TYR A 78 3.92 6.13 -6.16
CA TYR A 78 5.30 6.01 -6.62
C TYR A 78 6.24 5.49 -5.52
N GLU A 79 6.20 6.09 -4.33
CA GLU A 79 7.04 5.66 -3.20
C GLU A 79 6.71 4.24 -2.74
N ASN A 80 5.42 3.88 -2.71
CA ASN A 80 5.02 2.49 -2.49
C ASN A 80 5.64 1.57 -3.56
N ASN A 81 5.48 1.89 -4.83
CA ASN A 81 5.91 1.01 -5.91
C ASN A 81 7.43 0.83 -5.89
N LYS A 82 8.16 1.90 -5.58
CA LYS A 82 9.61 1.88 -5.36
C LYS A 82 10.00 1.03 -4.16
N LYS A 83 9.25 1.09 -3.05
CA LYS A 83 9.49 0.26 -1.85
C LYS A 83 9.38 -1.24 -2.15
N TYR A 84 8.54 -1.65 -3.09
CA TYR A 84 8.40 -3.03 -3.55
C TYR A 84 9.31 -3.38 -4.75
N ASP A 85 10.30 -2.53 -5.04
CA ASP A 85 11.28 -2.72 -6.12
C ASP A 85 10.65 -2.90 -7.52
N PHE A 86 9.48 -2.30 -7.75
CA PHE A 86 8.87 -2.31 -9.08
C PHE A 86 9.66 -1.46 -10.09
N PRO A 87 9.60 -1.80 -11.39
CA PRO A 87 10.21 -1.00 -12.44
C PRO A 87 9.73 0.46 -12.39
N VAL A 88 10.69 1.38 -12.26
CA VAL A 88 10.43 2.82 -12.38
C VAL A 88 10.39 3.22 -13.85
N ALA A 89 9.44 4.08 -14.22
CA ALA A 89 9.32 4.62 -15.57
C ALA A 89 10.59 5.37 -16.00
N LYS A 90 11.06 5.09 -17.22
CA LYS A 90 12.20 5.74 -17.85
C LYS A 90 11.74 6.46 -19.09
N PHE A 91 12.09 7.73 -19.20
CA PHE A 91 11.74 8.58 -20.33
C PHE A 91 13.01 8.91 -21.14
N ASN A 92 12.94 8.85 -22.46
CA ASN A 92 14.01 9.38 -23.31
C ASN A 92 14.01 10.92 -23.33
N SER A 93 14.97 11.49 -24.06
CA SER A 93 15.10 12.94 -24.29
C SER A 93 13.86 13.62 -24.86
N ASN A 94 12.97 12.87 -25.53
CA ASN A 94 11.72 13.38 -26.08
C ASN A 94 10.52 13.18 -25.14
N LEU A 95 10.76 12.81 -23.87
CA LEU A 95 9.74 12.52 -22.86
C LEU A 95 8.80 11.37 -23.25
N ILE A 96 9.29 10.42 -24.03
CA ILE A 96 8.57 9.19 -24.39
C ILE A 96 9.06 8.06 -23.49
N LEU A 97 8.13 7.22 -23.01
CA LEU A 97 8.43 6.10 -22.13
C LEU A 97 9.23 5.00 -22.87
N ASP A 98 10.44 4.72 -22.43
CA ASP A 98 11.37 3.77 -23.06
C ASP A 98 11.21 2.33 -22.55
N ASN A 99 10.77 2.15 -21.30
CA ASN A 99 10.71 0.83 -20.64
C ASN A 99 9.27 0.29 -20.50
N LYS A 100 8.43 0.56 -21.49
CA LYS A 100 6.98 0.25 -21.46
C LYS A 100 6.68 -1.21 -21.14
N ASP A 101 7.45 -2.17 -21.67
CA ASP A 101 7.13 -3.59 -21.50
C ASP A 101 7.47 -4.11 -20.08
N ASN A 102 8.55 -3.63 -19.47
CA ASN A 102 8.84 -3.92 -18.06
C ASN A 102 7.73 -3.41 -17.14
N LEU A 103 7.19 -2.24 -17.46
CA LEU A 103 6.17 -1.57 -16.67
C LEU A 103 4.80 -2.24 -16.83
N LYS A 104 4.45 -2.70 -18.03
CA LYS A 104 3.24 -3.51 -18.26
C LYS A 104 3.21 -4.77 -17.39
N ASN A 105 4.34 -5.44 -17.21
CA ASN A 105 4.40 -6.65 -16.39
C ASN A 105 4.08 -6.34 -14.91
N ALA A 106 4.57 -5.22 -14.39
CA ALA A 106 4.26 -4.78 -13.02
C ALA A 106 2.79 -4.34 -12.84
N ILE A 107 2.18 -3.80 -13.90
CA ILE A 107 0.81 -3.27 -13.94
C ILE A 107 -0.23 -4.35 -14.20
N SER A 108 0.19 -5.55 -14.62
CA SER A 108 -0.70 -6.65 -14.91
C SER A 108 -1.59 -7.00 -13.71
N GLU A 109 -2.87 -7.23 -13.99
CA GLU A 109 -3.94 -7.51 -13.01
C GLU A 109 -3.54 -8.74 -12.17
N GLY A 110 -3.08 -8.50 -10.94
CA GLY A 110 -2.63 -9.56 -10.04
C GLY A 110 -1.55 -9.15 -9.04
N ASN A 111 -0.89 -8.01 -9.23
CA ASN A 111 0.03 -7.49 -8.23
C ASN A 111 -0.60 -6.36 -7.41
N ASP A 112 -1.33 -6.74 -6.36
CA ASP A 112 -1.97 -5.80 -5.44
C ASP A 112 -0.97 -4.87 -4.70
N ASN A 113 0.34 -5.13 -4.81
CA ASN A 113 1.37 -4.25 -4.25
C ASN A 113 1.72 -3.09 -5.17
N TYR A 114 1.41 -3.14 -6.47
CA TYR A 114 1.60 -2.00 -7.37
C TYR A 114 0.37 -1.10 -7.34
N VAL A 115 0.56 0.17 -6.98
CA VAL A 115 -0.52 1.18 -6.95
C VAL A 115 -0.50 2.01 -8.22
N GLN A 116 -1.63 2.05 -8.91
CA GLN A 116 -1.86 2.84 -10.12
C GLN A 116 -2.64 4.10 -9.77
N VAL A 117 -2.20 5.26 -10.27
CA VAL A 117 -2.99 6.51 -10.19
C VAL A 117 -3.32 6.95 -11.61
N VAL A 118 -4.49 6.53 -12.06
CA VAL A 118 -4.94 6.70 -13.44
C VAL A 118 -5.67 8.03 -13.59
N LEU A 119 -5.21 8.89 -14.48
CA LEU A 119 -5.89 10.12 -14.88
C LEU A 119 -6.52 9.97 -16.25
N ASN A 120 -7.82 10.24 -16.31
CA ASN A 120 -8.58 10.31 -17.54
C ASN A 120 -8.67 11.77 -18.03
N LYS A 121 -8.54 11.96 -19.36
CA LYS A 121 -8.53 13.28 -20.02
C LYS A 121 -7.36 14.18 -19.58
N CYS A 122 -6.19 13.59 -19.31
CA CYS A 122 -4.97 14.32 -18.95
C CYS A 122 -4.28 14.90 -20.19
N ILE A 123 -3.76 16.12 -20.10
CA ILE A 123 -3.04 16.77 -21.20
C ILE A 123 -1.53 16.45 -21.07
N ILE A 124 -0.95 15.81 -22.08
CA ILE A 124 0.49 15.52 -22.16
C ILE A 124 1.04 16.02 -23.48
N GLY A 125 2.29 16.46 -23.45
CA GLY A 125 3.05 16.82 -24.64
C GLY A 125 3.81 18.12 -24.42
N ASN A 126 4.53 18.52 -25.45
CA ASN A 126 5.23 19.79 -25.45
C ASN A 126 4.30 20.90 -25.93
N GLU A 127 4.72 22.17 -25.82
CA GLU A 127 3.90 23.33 -26.21
C GLU A 127 3.30 23.21 -27.61
N ASN A 128 4.07 22.67 -28.55
CA ASN A 128 3.68 22.51 -29.96
C ASN A 128 2.93 21.20 -30.26
N SER A 129 2.74 20.32 -29.25
CA SER A 129 2.18 18.97 -29.45
C SER A 129 1.37 18.48 -28.24
N LYS A 130 0.59 19.38 -27.61
CA LYS A 130 -0.30 19.01 -26.52
C LYS A 130 -1.38 18.06 -27.03
N THR A 131 -1.51 16.92 -26.38
CA THR A 131 -2.53 15.92 -26.67
C THR A 131 -3.31 15.58 -25.42
N GLU A 132 -4.62 15.49 -25.54
CA GLU A 132 -5.43 14.91 -24.49
C GLU A 132 -5.35 13.39 -24.58
N LYS A 133 -4.86 12.76 -23.51
CA LYS A 133 -4.78 11.32 -23.39
C LYS A 133 -5.98 10.79 -22.64
N LYS A 134 -6.55 9.71 -23.18
CA LYS A 134 -7.70 9.03 -22.58
C LYS A 134 -7.38 8.51 -21.18
N SER A 135 -6.16 8.00 -20.96
CA SER A 135 -5.72 7.43 -19.69
C SER A 135 -4.21 7.56 -19.55
N VAL A 136 -3.76 7.97 -18.37
CA VAL A 136 -2.35 8.19 -18.00
C VAL A 136 -2.13 7.69 -16.58
N ASN A 137 -1.11 6.88 -16.38
CA ASN A 137 -0.65 6.47 -15.06
C ASN A 137 0.30 7.55 -14.51
N LEU A 138 -0.18 8.41 -13.61
CA LEU A 138 0.57 9.58 -13.15
C LEU A 138 1.74 9.21 -12.24
N GLU A 139 1.66 8.11 -11.49
CA GLU A 139 2.74 7.62 -10.63
C GLU A 139 4.03 7.35 -11.41
N MET A 140 3.92 7.11 -12.72
CA MET A 140 5.07 6.95 -13.62
C MET A 140 5.84 8.26 -13.83
N TYR A 141 5.17 9.39 -13.78
CA TYR A 141 5.75 10.69 -14.11
C TYR A 141 6.42 11.32 -12.89
N VAL A 142 5.90 11.04 -11.68
CA VAL A 142 6.35 11.69 -10.44
C VAL A 142 7.83 11.42 -10.13
N GLY A 143 8.35 10.25 -10.49
CA GLY A 143 9.76 9.91 -10.31
C GLY A 143 10.74 10.59 -11.28
N ASN A 144 10.26 11.34 -12.29
CA ASN A 144 11.09 12.03 -13.27
C ASN A 144 10.77 13.54 -13.28
N GLU A 145 11.71 14.35 -12.82
CA GLU A 145 11.53 15.80 -12.62
C GLU A 145 11.05 16.53 -13.87
N ILE A 146 11.64 16.22 -15.04
CA ILE A 146 11.31 16.89 -16.31
C ILE A 146 9.92 16.48 -16.78
N ALA A 147 9.61 15.18 -16.73
CA ALA A 147 8.31 14.66 -17.13
C ALA A 147 7.19 15.18 -16.21
N LEU A 148 7.45 15.22 -14.89
CA LEU A 148 6.54 15.78 -13.89
C LEU A 148 6.32 17.28 -14.10
N ALA A 149 7.38 18.06 -14.33
CA ALA A 149 7.26 19.49 -14.57
C ALA A 149 6.37 19.77 -15.80
N LYS A 150 6.53 18.99 -16.87
CA LYS A 150 5.74 19.18 -18.10
C LYS A 150 4.27 18.80 -17.94
N ILE A 151 3.98 17.69 -17.26
CA ILE A 151 2.59 17.29 -17.01
C ILE A 151 1.90 18.26 -16.03
N LEU A 152 2.65 18.80 -15.06
CA LEU A 152 2.18 19.84 -14.14
C LEU A 152 1.85 21.13 -14.88
N GLU A 153 2.76 21.65 -15.71
CA GLU A 153 2.52 22.86 -16.52
C GLU A 153 1.25 22.74 -17.37
N ASN A 154 1.03 21.57 -17.98
CA ASN A 154 -0.11 21.32 -18.85
C ASN A 154 -1.45 21.19 -18.10
N ASN A 155 -1.43 20.83 -16.81
CA ASN A 155 -2.63 20.50 -16.05
C ASN A 155 -2.79 21.34 -14.76
N TYR A 156 -1.94 22.33 -14.51
CA TYR A 156 -1.87 23.07 -13.25
C TYR A 156 -3.22 23.64 -12.78
N ASN A 157 -4.00 24.23 -13.71
CA ASN A 157 -5.31 24.82 -13.42
C ASN A 157 -6.48 23.82 -13.62
N ARG A 158 -6.20 22.54 -13.83
CA ARG A 158 -7.22 21.52 -14.08
C ARG A 158 -7.63 20.89 -12.76
N GLN A 159 -8.91 20.56 -12.70
CA GLN A 159 -9.54 19.91 -11.56
C GLN A 159 -9.94 18.49 -11.92
N TYR A 160 -9.90 17.62 -10.93
CA TYR A 160 -10.16 16.20 -11.09
C TYR A 160 -11.08 15.71 -9.99
N LYS A 161 -11.90 14.72 -10.31
CA LYS A 161 -12.71 13.99 -9.35
C LYS A 161 -12.20 12.56 -9.28
N CYS A 162 -12.08 12.01 -8.08
CA CYS A 162 -11.85 10.57 -7.92
C CYS A 162 -13.14 9.81 -8.24
N ASN A 163 -13.07 8.90 -9.20
CA ASN A 163 -14.20 8.06 -9.63
C ASN A 163 -14.24 6.75 -8.87
N SER A 164 -13.07 6.19 -8.54
CA SER A 164 -12.97 4.91 -7.84
C SER A 164 -11.61 4.72 -7.20
N VAL A 165 -11.61 4.10 -6.03
CA VAL A 165 -10.46 3.45 -5.41
C VAL A 165 -10.73 1.94 -5.38
N GLN A 166 -9.86 1.15 -6.00
CA GLN A 166 -10.01 -0.30 -6.14
C GLN A 166 -9.04 -1.03 -5.21
N THR A 167 -9.52 -2.13 -4.63
CA THR A 167 -8.74 -3.00 -3.73
C THR A 167 -8.70 -4.43 -4.22
N GLY A 168 -7.58 -5.10 -3.94
CA GLY A 168 -7.40 -6.51 -4.25
C GLY A 168 -8.43 -7.37 -3.52
N LYS A 169 -8.98 -8.38 -4.21
CA LYS A 169 -10.01 -9.26 -3.62
C LYS A 169 -9.51 -9.97 -2.37
N ASP A 170 -8.27 -10.45 -2.41
CA ASP A 170 -7.67 -11.26 -1.34
C ASP A 170 -6.81 -10.40 -0.41
N SER A 171 -5.97 -9.51 -0.96
CA SER A 171 -5.08 -8.66 -0.15
C SER A 171 -5.81 -7.53 0.59
N LYS A 172 -7.00 -7.13 0.11
CA LYS A 172 -7.72 -5.91 0.53
C LYS A 172 -6.89 -4.63 0.42
N ARG A 173 -5.75 -4.69 -0.29
CA ARG A 173 -4.83 -3.57 -0.47
C ARG A 173 -5.29 -2.71 -1.65
N VAL A 174 -5.23 -1.39 -1.49
CA VAL A 174 -5.46 -0.46 -2.61
C VAL A 174 -4.39 -0.68 -3.67
N TYR A 175 -4.82 -0.93 -4.91
CA TYR A 175 -3.92 -1.10 -6.05
C TYR A 175 -4.21 -0.11 -7.19
N ARG A 176 -5.35 0.59 -7.16
CA ARG A 176 -5.71 1.52 -8.23
C ARG A 176 -6.62 2.64 -7.77
N LEU A 177 -6.34 3.84 -8.26
CA LEU A 177 -7.18 5.02 -8.16
C LEU A 177 -7.47 5.52 -9.57
N ASP A 178 -8.72 5.87 -9.85
CA ASP A 178 -9.12 6.48 -11.12
C ASP A 178 -9.62 7.89 -10.88
N PHE A 179 -8.98 8.87 -11.51
CA PHE A 179 -9.36 10.27 -11.51
C PHE A 179 -9.82 10.69 -12.90
N THR A 180 -10.87 11.49 -12.97
CA THR A 180 -11.34 12.07 -14.25
C THR A 180 -11.39 13.58 -14.15
N ARG A 181 -10.89 14.25 -15.19
CA ARG A 181 -10.93 15.71 -15.29
C ARG A 181 -12.38 16.21 -15.25
N VAL A 182 -12.63 17.20 -14.40
CA VAL A 182 -13.90 17.95 -14.36
C VAL A 182 -13.86 18.99 -15.50
N GLU A 183 -14.96 19.11 -16.24
CA GLU A 183 -15.12 20.05 -17.36
C GLU A 183 -15.47 21.45 -16.90
#